data_AF-A0A285P561-F1
#
_entry.id   AF-A0A285P561-F1
#
_cell.length_a   1.000
_cell.length_b   1.000
_cell.length_c   1.000
_cell.angle_alpha   90.00
_cell.angle_beta   90.00
_cell.angle_gamma   90.00
#
_symmetry.space_group_name_H-M   'P 1'
#
loop_
_entity.id
_entity.type
_entity.pdbx_description
1 polymer ?
#
loop_
_entity_poly.entity_id
_entity_poly.type
_entity_poly.pdbx_seq_one_letter_code
_entity_poly.pdbx_strand_id
1 'polypeptide(L)'
;MSLTKLTEFVKDIDIFISQHSIYINKLEKALKEGTRFEHKDCHSCNFGRKWDECVAPIKDQLPEDIKAIVENIEEIHCEFHKISMQIDPTQKKDSDEQNLKAMKDLSAKLFQHLLSLRQILVKQEA
;
A
#
# COMPACT_ATOMS: atom_id res chain seq x y z
N MET A 1 -21.13 -9.88 12.64
CA MET A 1 -19.80 -9.25 12.78
C MET A 1 -19.86 -7.84 12.27
N SER A 2 -19.35 -6.85 13.01
CA SER A 2 -19.36 -5.46 12.55
C SER A 2 -18.16 -5.24 11.63
N LEU A 3 -18.41 -5.19 10.32
CA LEU A 3 -17.44 -4.79 9.30
C LEU A 3 -17.20 -3.27 9.30
N THR A 4 -17.77 -2.52 10.25
CA THR A 4 -17.79 -1.05 10.27
C THR A 4 -16.41 -0.43 10.16
N LYS A 5 -15.40 -0.99 10.85
CA LYS A 5 -14.01 -0.49 10.74
C LYS A 5 -13.40 -0.74 9.36
N LEU A 6 -13.72 -1.88 8.74
CA LEU A 6 -13.26 -2.19 7.39
C LEU A 6 -13.97 -1.29 6.37
N THR A 7 -15.27 -1.04 6.54
CA THR A 7 -16.03 -0.06 5.75
C THR A 7 -15.46 1.36 5.91
N GLU A 8 -15.05 1.76 7.11
CA GLU A 8 -14.36 3.04 7.34
C GLU A 8 -13.04 3.12 6.57
N PHE A 9 -12.23 2.07 6.62
CA PHE A 9 -10.96 2.01 5.89
C PHE A 9 -11.15 2.17 4.37
N VAL A 10 -12.15 1.49 3.79
CA VAL A 10 -12.33 1.54 2.32
C VAL A 10 -12.81 2.88 1.77
N LYS A 11 -13.31 3.79 2.61
CA LYS A 11 -13.68 5.16 2.22
C LYS A 11 -12.47 5.98 1.78
N ASP A 12 -11.29 5.65 2.31
CA ASP A 12 -10.05 6.39 2.05
C ASP A 12 -9.18 5.74 0.95
N ILE A 13 -9.64 4.66 0.30
CA ILE A 13 -8.85 3.92 -0.71
C ILE A 13 -8.32 4.82 -1.81
N ASP A 14 -9.14 5.72 -2.36
CA ASP A 14 -8.71 6.58 -3.47
C ASP A 14 -7.60 7.56 -3.01
N ILE A 15 -7.64 7.99 -1.74
CA ILE A 15 -6.59 8.80 -1.11
C ILE A 15 -5.31 7.99 -1.00
N PHE A 16 -5.38 6.73 -0.54
CA PHE A 16 -4.21 5.87 -0.41
C PHE A 16 -3.56 5.54 -1.74
N ILE A 17 -4.36 5.27 -2.78
CA ILE A 17 -3.88 5.04 -4.15
C ILE A 17 -3.09 6.27 -4.66
N SER A 18 -3.67 7.46 -4.46
CA SER A 18 -3.03 8.72 -4.85
C SER A 18 -1.72 8.95 -4.10
N GLN A 19 -1.70 8.72 -2.78
CA GLN A 19 -0.50 8.90 -1.96
C GLN A 19 0.65 7.98 -2.38
N HIS A 20 0.38 6.70 -2.68
CA HIS A 20 1.40 5.77 -3.16
C HIS A 20 1.90 6.14 -4.55
N SER A 21 1.01 6.57 -5.45
CA SER A 21 1.40 7.05 -6.78
C SER A 21 2.31 8.29 -6.68
N ILE A 22 1.98 9.23 -5.80
CA ILE A 22 2.80 10.42 -5.52
C ILE A 22 4.16 10.01 -4.93
N TYR A 23 4.20 9.04 -4.03
CA TYR A 23 5.44 8.55 -3.43
C TYR A 23 6.39 7.99 -4.49
N ILE A 24 5.91 7.13 -5.39
CA ILE A 24 6.70 6.59 -6.51
C ILE A 24 7.23 7.72 -7.39
N ASN A 25 6.39 8.67 -7.77
CA ASN A 25 6.79 9.80 -8.62
C ASN A 25 7.87 10.66 -7.97
N LYS A 26 7.76 10.92 -6.65
CA LYS A 26 8.77 11.68 -5.91
C LYS A 26 10.09 10.90 -5.80
N LEU A 27 10.04 9.60 -5.56
CA LEU A 27 11.24 8.74 -5.51
C LEU A 27 11.93 8.69 -6.87
N GLU A 28 11.16 8.49 -7.95
CA GLU A 28 11.69 8.49 -9.32
C GLU A 28 12.33 9.84 -9.68
N LYS A 29 11.71 10.95 -9.27
CA LYS A 29 12.29 12.29 -9.43
C LYS A 29 13.60 12.44 -8.65
N ALA A 30 13.61 12.05 -7.38
CA ALA A 30 14.80 12.11 -6.54
C ALA A 30 15.96 11.29 -7.13
N LEU A 31 15.67 10.10 -7.65
CA LEU A 31 16.63 9.29 -8.40
C LEU A 31 17.18 10.02 -9.60
N LYS A 32 16.34 10.62 -10.45
CA LYS A 32 16.82 11.35 -11.63
C LYS A 32 17.76 12.49 -11.24
N GLU A 33 17.38 13.25 -10.21
CA GLU A 33 18.09 14.45 -9.75
C GLU A 33 19.27 14.16 -8.80
N GLY A 34 19.39 12.94 -8.29
CA GLY A 34 20.41 12.59 -7.29
C GLY A 34 20.19 13.25 -5.93
N THR A 35 18.93 13.55 -5.59
CA THR A 35 18.58 14.30 -4.37
C THR A 35 18.12 13.38 -3.26
N ARG A 36 18.34 13.78 -2.00
CA ARG A 36 17.90 13.00 -0.84
C ARG A 36 16.39 12.80 -0.87
N PHE A 37 15.95 11.57 -0.59
CA PHE A 37 14.55 11.21 -0.46
C PHE A 37 14.26 10.69 0.95
N GLU A 38 13.12 11.09 1.51
CA GLU A 38 12.69 10.66 2.84
C GLU A 38 11.75 9.46 2.71
N HIS A 39 12.26 8.28 3.05
CA HIS A 39 11.46 7.06 3.05
C HIS A 39 10.46 7.06 4.20
N LYS A 40 9.38 6.31 3.99
CA LYS A 40 8.43 5.94 5.04
C LYS A 40 8.41 4.43 5.11
N ASP A 41 8.32 3.89 6.30
CA ASP A 41 8.05 2.46 6.51
C ASP A 41 6.54 2.17 6.34
N CYS A 42 6.22 0.87 6.30
CA CYS A 42 4.85 0.40 6.10
C CYS A 42 3.89 0.69 7.26
N HIS A 43 4.35 1.14 8.43
CA HIS A 43 3.46 1.50 9.54
C HIS A 43 3.38 3.02 9.75
N SER A 44 4.38 3.78 9.31
CA SER A 44 4.38 5.24 9.42
C SER A 44 3.70 5.97 8.25
N CYS A 45 3.43 5.29 7.14
CA CYS A 45 2.66 5.87 6.04
C CYS A 45 1.17 6.04 6.43
N ASN A 46 0.44 6.92 5.75
CA ASN A 46 -0.98 7.17 6.07
C ASN A 46 -1.85 5.91 5.93
N PHE A 47 -1.57 5.10 4.91
CA PHE A 47 -2.21 3.81 4.73
C PHE A 47 -1.93 2.88 5.92
N GLY A 48 -0.65 2.69 6.28
CA GLY A 48 -0.22 1.82 7.37
C GLY A 48 -0.85 2.19 8.71
N ARG A 49 -0.84 3.49 9.04
CA ARG A 49 -1.50 3.98 10.27
C ARG A 49 -3.00 3.69 10.28
N LYS A 50 -3.69 3.90 9.15
CA LYS A 50 -5.13 3.60 9.07
C LYS A 50 -5.39 2.09 9.10
N TRP A 51 -4.51 1.30 8.49
CA TRP A 51 -4.56 -0.16 8.50
C TRP A 51 -4.45 -0.70 9.92
N ASP A 52 -3.48 -0.21 10.70
CA ASP A 52 -3.25 -0.63 12.09
C ASP A 52 -4.42 -0.24 13.01
N GLU A 53 -5.11 0.86 12.72
CA GLU A 53 -6.29 1.32 13.48
C GLU A 53 -7.56 0.50 13.15
N CYS A 54 -7.80 0.27 11.86
CA CYS A 54 -9.10 -0.20 11.36
C CYS A 54 -9.12 -1.68 11.02
N VAL A 55 -8.04 -2.22 10.44
CA VAL A 55 -8.02 -3.53 9.81
C VAL A 55 -7.27 -4.55 10.65
N ALA A 56 -6.04 -4.24 11.08
CA ALA A 56 -5.21 -5.15 11.87
C ALA A 56 -5.90 -5.71 13.14
N PRO A 57 -6.71 -4.93 13.90
CA PRO A 57 -7.35 -5.45 15.11
C PRO A 57 -8.48 -6.46 14.85
N ILE A 58 -9.01 -6.52 13.62
CA ILE A 58 -10.16 -7.34 13.27
C ILE A 58 -9.86 -8.41 12.21
N LYS A 59 -8.67 -8.38 11.59
CA LYS A 59 -8.33 -9.21 10.42
C LYS A 59 -8.53 -10.71 10.65
N ASP A 60 -8.22 -11.20 11.84
CA ASP A 60 -8.35 -12.62 12.18
C ASP A 60 -9.79 -13.11 12.35
N GLN A 61 -10.71 -12.18 12.51
CA GLN A 61 -12.12 -12.49 12.71
C GLN A 61 -12.89 -12.43 11.38
N LEU A 62 -12.32 -11.84 10.32
CA LEU A 62 -13.01 -11.63 9.05
C LEU A 62 -13.40 -12.96 8.37
N PRO A 63 -14.48 -12.96 7.56
CA PRO A 63 -14.79 -14.06 6.65
C PRO A 63 -13.58 -14.46 5.80
N GLU A 64 -13.41 -15.76 5.52
CA GLU A 64 -12.20 -16.31 4.89
C GLU A 64 -11.87 -15.66 3.53
N ASP A 65 -12.88 -15.35 2.73
CA ASP A 65 -12.77 -14.67 1.44
C ASP A 65 -12.23 -13.23 1.60
N ILE A 66 -12.69 -12.50 2.62
CA ILE A 66 -12.21 -11.14 2.93
C ILE A 66 -10.83 -11.19 3.59
N LYS A 67 -10.61 -12.14 4.51
CA LYS A 67 -9.36 -12.32 5.24
C LYS A 67 -8.20 -12.54 4.27
N ALA A 68 -8.36 -13.43 3.29
CA ALA A 68 -7.34 -13.67 2.27
C ALA A 68 -6.97 -12.40 1.48
N ILE A 69 -7.95 -11.55 1.15
CA ILE A 69 -7.70 -10.29 0.43
C ILE A 69 -6.93 -9.31 1.34
N VAL A 70 -7.35 -9.19 2.59
CA VAL A 70 -6.72 -8.32 3.60
C VAL A 70 -5.27 -8.71 3.85
N GLU A 71 -4.98 -10.00 3.99
CA GLU A 71 -3.61 -10.52 4.16
C GLU A 71 -2.73 -10.22 2.94
N ASN A 72 -3.25 -10.45 1.72
CA ASN A 72 -2.52 -10.11 0.50
C ASN A 72 -2.22 -8.60 0.39
N ILE A 73 -3.16 -7.75 0.81
CA ILE A 73 -2.95 -6.29 0.82
C ILE A 73 -1.81 -5.92 1.78
N GLU A 74 -1.81 -6.46 2.99
CA GLU A 74 -0.77 -6.21 4.00
C GLU A 74 0.61 -6.66 3.49
N GLU A 75 0.70 -7.85 2.91
CA GLU A 75 1.94 -8.40 2.35
C GLU A 75 2.50 -7.51 1.22
N ILE A 76 1.65 -7.17 0.24
CA ILE A 76 2.06 -6.34 -0.90
C ILE A 76 2.51 -4.95 -0.44
N HIS A 77 1.79 -4.36 0.52
CA HIS A 77 2.13 -3.05 1.06
C HIS A 77 3.46 -3.03 1.79
N CYS A 78 3.72 -4.04 2.63
CA CYS A 78 4.98 -4.19 3.34
C CYS A 78 6.14 -4.43 2.38
N GLU A 79 5.97 -5.29 1.37
CA GLU A 79 7.00 -5.55 0.36
C GLU A 79 7.29 -4.29 -0.49
N PHE A 80 6.26 -3.52 -0.84
CA PHE A 80 6.43 -2.23 -1.54
C PHE A 80 7.37 -1.30 -0.76
N HIS A 81 7.13 -1.12 0.54
CA HIS A 81 7.95 -0.25 1.38
C HIS A 81 9.36 -0.82 1.59
N LYS A 82 9.48 -2.13 1.76
CA LYS A 82 10.77 -2.83 1.88
C LYS A 82 11.65 -2.66 0.64
N ILE A 83 11.09 -2.74 -0.57
CA ILE A 83 11.83 -2.46 -1.81
C ILE A 83 12.19 -0.99 -1.90
N SER A 84 11.26 -0.09 -1.56
CA SER A 84 11.51 1.34 -1.62
C SER A 84 12.72 1.77 -0.79
N MET A 85 12.87 1.20 0.41
CA MET A 85 13.95 1.52 1.35
C MET A 85 15.32 1.02 0.90
N GLN A 86 15.40 0.19 -0.15
CA GLN A 86 16.68 -0.26 -0.73
C GLN A 86 17.26 0.75 -1.72
N ILE A 87 16.45 1.70 -2.17
CA ILE A 87 16.85 2.70 -3.15
C ILE A 87 17.36 3.94 -2.41
N ASP A 88 18.63 4.27 -2.59
CA ASP A 88 19.20 5.54 -2.15
C ASP A 88 19.47 6.42 -3.37
N PRO A 89 18.63 7.43 -3.65
CA PRO A 89 18.82 8.29 -4.81
C PRO A 89 20.16 9.03 -4.87
N THR A 90 20.84 9.21 -3.73
CA THR A 90 22.15 9.88 -3.65
C THR A 90 23.31 8.93 -3.96
N GLN A 91 23.05 7.61 -3.98
CA GLN A 91 24.01 6.53 -4.23
C GLN A 91 23.42 5.56 -5.24
N LYS A 92 23.27 6.01 -6.50
CA LYS A 92 22.65 5.22 -7.58
C LYS A 92 23.29 3.86 -7.74
N LYS A 93 22.45 2.83 -7.86
CA LYS A 93 22.82 1.44 -8.13
C LYS A 93 22.13 0.93 -9.39
N ASP A 94 22.73 -0.05 -10.05
CA ASP A 94 22.14 -0.71 -11.22
C ASP A 94 20.79 -1.37 -10.89
N SER A 95 20.58 -1.77 -9.63
CA SER A 95 19.32 -2.35 -9.14
C SER A 95 18.19 -1.34 -9.00
N ASP A 96 18.45 -0.02 -9.00
CA ASP A 96 17.43 0.99 -8.66
C ASP A 96 16.31 1.04 -9.70
N GLU A 97 16.62 0.85 -10.98
CA GLU A 97 15.61 0.79 -12.03
C GLU A 97 14.71 -0.45 -11.89
N GLN A 98 15.32 -1.59 -11.55
CA GLN A 98 14.58 -2.84 -11.30
C GLN A 98 13.69 -2.71 -10.06
N ASN A 99 14.19 -2.08 -9.00
CA ASN A 99 13.45 -1.83 -7.77
C ASN A 99 12.28 -0.86 -8.02
N LEU A 100 12.49 0.23 -8.78
CA LEU A 100 11.41 1.14 -9.18
C LEU A 100 10.33 0.42 -10.00
N LYS A 101 10.73 -0.44 -10.94
CA LYS A 101 9.78 -1.23 -11.72
C LYS A 101 8.99 -2.18 -10.81
N ALA A 102 9.66 -2.89 -9.91
CA ALA A 102 9.02 -3.78 -8.95
C ALA A 102 8.01 -3.03 -8.05
N MET A 103 8.36 -1.82 -7.59
CA MET A 103 7.44 -0.96 -6.84
C MET A 103 6.19 -0.58 -7.64
N LYS A 104 6.36 -0.23 -8.93
CA LYS A 104 5.21 0.08 -9.82
C LYS A 104 4.32 -1.15 -9.99
N ASP A 105 4.91 -2.32 -10.22
CA ASP A 105 4.17 -3.58 -10.37
C ASP A 105 3.42 -3.95 -9.08
N LEU A 106 4.04 -3.78 -7.91
CA LEU A 106 3.40 -3.99 -6.60
C LEU A 106 2.28 -2.98 -6.36
N SER A 107 2.46 -1.71 -6.73
CA SER A 107 1.42 -0.69 -6.57
C SER A 107 0.17 -1.00 -7.39
N ALA A 108 0.34 -1.48 -8.62
CA ALA A 108 -0.79 -1.89 -9.46
C ALA A 108 -1.57 -3.06 -8.82
N LYS A 109 -0.87 -4.06 -8.28
CA LYS A 109 -1.49 -5.18 -7.56
C LYS A 109 -2.22 -4.70 -6.31
N LEU A 110 -1.57 -3.85 -5.50
CA LEU A 110 -2.17 -3.26 -4.30
C LEU A 110 -3.48 -2.55 -4.65
N PHE A 111 -3.48 -1.73 -5.70
CA PHE A 111 -4.68 -0.99 -6.12
C PHE A 111 -5.78 -1.94 -6.57
N GLN A 112 -5.47 -2.99 -7.33
CA GLN A 112 -6.45 -4.02 -7.71
C GLN A 112 -7.08 -4.67 -6.48
N HIS A 113 -6.29 -5.12 -5.50
CA HIS A 113 -6.82 -5.74 -4.28
C HIS A 113 -7.67 -4.78 -3.45
N LEU A 114 -7.26 -3.52 -3.31
CA LEU A 114 -8.06 -2.50 -2.60
C LEU A 114 -9.40 -2.26 -3.30
N LEU A 115 -9.40 -2.14 -4.62
CA LEU A 115 -10.62 -1.96 -5.40
C LEU A 115 -11.55 -3.18 -5.30
N SER A 116 -11.00 -4.39 -5.35
CA SER A 116 -11.75 -5.63 -5.14
C SER A 116 -12.36 -5.70 -3.74
N LEU A 117 -11.59 -5.36 -2.71
CA LEU A 117 -12.08 -5.30 -1.32
C LEU A 117 -13.27 -4.33 -1.20
N ARG A 118 -13.14 -3.12 -1.77
CA ARG A 118 -14.23 -2.13 -1.80
C ARG A 118 -15.49 -2.68 -2.49
N GLN A 119 -15.34 -3.35 -3.62
CA GLN A 119 -16.47 -3.92 -4.36
C GLN A 119 -17.19 -5.02 -3.59
N ILE A 120 -16.45 -5.88 -2.88
CA ILE A 120 -17.04 -6.94 -2.06
C ILE A 120 -17.86 -6.34 -0.93
N LEU A 121 -17.33 -5.33 -0.23
CA LEU A 121 -18.03 -4.70 0.89
C LEU A 121 -19.28 -3.93 0.44
N VAL A 122 -19.22 -3.20 -0.69
CA VAL A 122 -20.39 -2.52 -1.26
C VAL A 122 -21.49 -3.51 -1.63
N LYS A 123 -21.15 -4.71 -2.14
CA LYS A 123 -22.14 -5.76 -2.46
C LYS A 123 -22.76 -6.40 -1.22
N GLN A 124 -22.06 -6.42 -0.08
CA GLN A 124 -22.59 -6.96 1.17
C GLN A 124 -23.51 -5.97 1.91
N GLU A 125 -23.42 -4.68 1.58
CA GLU A 125 -24.28 -3.61 2.12
C GLU A 125 -25.56 -3.36 1.27
N ALA A 126 -25.66 -3.95 0.07
CA ALA A 126 -26.77 -3.83 -0.87
C ALA A 126 -27.74 -5.02 -0.80
#